data_AF-A0A1G4BIA8-F1
#
_entry.id   AF-A0A1G4BIA8-F1
#
_cell.length_a   1.000
_cell.length_b   1.000
_cell.length_c   1.000
_cell.angle_alpha   90.00
_cell.angle_beta   90.00
_cell.angle_gamma   90.00
#
_symmetry.space_group_name_H-M   'P 1'
#
loop_
_entity.id
_entity.type
_entity.pdbx_description
1 polymer ?
#
loop_
_entity_poly.entity_id
_entity_poly.type
_entity_poly.pdbx_seq_one_letter_code
_entity_poly.pdbx_strand_id
1 'polypeptide(L)'
;MFYDNLTSSGNITRFVVVKNASTSLLSPWRAFDRVFTSIMGYPASEFDFVHGRTPFSTFSETTSMVVLYLLVVFGGREVMRNRKPLELNTLFKIHNLFLSLLSGALLALFVEQIAPSLWQKGIYENICGPSGWTQPLVVLYYINYLTKYYELIDTVFLMLKKKPLTFLHCYHHPATALLCFSQMVGATPLSWVPITLNLTVHVVMYWYYFQTARGVKVWWKQWITVLQITQFVLDLGFVYFGFYDVFADTYFKELLPHVGRCGGEFFAAVTGGAILTSYLVLFIMFYISTYKKGGRSKAVQKSKPVVLDDKHALAAAAAATVTLGAKNATVELET
;
A
#
# COMPACT_ATOMS: atom_id res chain seq x y z
N MET A 1 1.40 28.95 16.53
CA MET A 1 2.24 29.91 15.80
C MET A 1 3.27 29.14 14.97
N PHE A 2 2.84 28.47 13.91
CA PHE A 2 3.66 27.75 12.94
C PHE A 2 2.74 27.49 11.76
N TYR A 3 2.84 28.29 10.69
CA TYR A 3 2.47 27.97 9.30
C TYR A 3 2.62 29.15 8.32
N ASP A 4 3.30 30.24 8.71
CA ASP A 4 3.70 31.30 7.78
C ASP A 4 5.22 31.40 7.72
N ASN A 5 5.86 30.53 6.92
CA ASN A 5 7.21 30.75 6.36
C ASN A 5 7.65 29.60 5.43
N LEU A 6 6.87 29.35 4.37
CA LEU A 6 7.34 28.57 3.21
C LEU A 6 7.22 29.42 1.94
N THR A 7 7.83 30.60 1.96
CA THR A 7 8.14 31.39 0.75
C THR A 7 9.43 32.19 0.99
N SER A 8 10.56 31.50 1.12
CA SER A 8 11.85 32.09 0.75
C SER A 8 12.94 31.02 0.69
N SER A 9 13.55 30.91 -0.50
CA SER A 9 14.95 30.53 -0.73
C SER A 9 15.39 29.11 -0.40
N GLY A 10 15.52 28.29 -1.43
CA GLY A 10 16.29 27.05 -1.43
C GLY A 10 15.91 26.18 -2.62
N ASN A 11 16.87 25.84 -3.49
CA ASN A 11 16.72 24.96 -4.63
C ASN A 11 16.11 23.61 -4.24
N ILE A 12 14.79 23.51 -4.24
CA ILE A 12 14.06 22.24 -4.26
C ILE A 12 13.85 21.94 -5.73
N THR A 13 14.58 20.96 -6.26
CA THR A 13 14.30 20.36 -7.56
C THR A 13 12.89 19.78 -7.53
N ARG A 14 11.90 20.62 -7.89
CA ARG A 14 10.55 20.18 -8.22
C ARG A 14 10.72 19.18 -9.36
N PHE A 15 10.40 17.91 -9.12
CA PHE A 15 10.33 16.93 -10.19
C PHE A 15 9.32 17.43 -11.22
N VAL A 16 9.82 17.95 -12.34
CA VAL A 16 8.98 18.39 -13.45
C VAL A 16 8.38 17.15 -14.06
N VAL A 17 7.06 17.06 -13.95
CA VAL A 17 6.23 16.03 -14.51
C VAL A 17 6.40 16.00 -16.04
N VAL A 18 7.17 15.05 -16.56
CA VAL A 18 7.42 14.90 -18.01
C VAL A 18 6.16 14.34 -18.68
N LYS A 19 5.61 15.07 -19.66
CA LYS A 19 4.48 14.64 -20.48
C LYS A 19 4.99 13.98 -21.76
N ASN A 20 5.01 12.65 -21.82
CA ASN A 20 5.17 11.89 -23.07
C ASN A 20 4.10 10.79 -23.11
N ALA A 21 3.23 10.79 -24.12
CA ALA A 21 2.21 9.76 -24.31
C ALA A 21 2.52 8.91 -25.56
N SER A 22 2.59 7.59 -25.39
CA SER A 22 2.79 6.62 -26.48
C SER A 22 1.58 6.52 -27.43
N THR A 23 1.84 6.39 -28.72
CA THR A 23 0.88 6.59 -29.82
C THR A 23 0.45 5.32 -30.58
N SER A 24 0.42 4.13 -29.97
CA SER A 24 -0.01 2.90 -30.68
C SER A 24 -1.54 2.66 -30.61
N LEU A 25 -2.13 2.09 -31.67
CA LEU A 25 -3.58 1.87 -31.82
C LEU A 25 -4.17 0.88 -30.78
N LEU A 26 -3.32 0.03 -30.18
CA LEU A 26 -3.65 -1.00 -29.18
C LEU A 26 -3.23 -0.63 -27.74
N SER A 27 -2.82 0.62 -27.50
CA SER A 27 -2.33 1.09 -26.20
C SER A 27 -3.40 0.97 -25.09
N PRO A 28 -3.18 0.19 -24.02
CA PRO A 28 -4.02 0.20 -22.82
C PRO A 28 -4.25 1.60 -22.25
N TRP A 29 -3.24 2.46 -22.29
CA TRP A 29 -3.31 3.86 -21.87
C TRP A 29 -4.40 4.65 -22.60
N ARG A 30 -4.54 4.48 -23.92
CA ARG A 30 -5.60 5.15 -24.68
C ARG A 30 -7.01 4.72 -24.25
N ALA A 31 -7.19 3.43 -23.97
CA ALA A 31 -8.48 2.94 -23.46
C ALA A 31 -8.76 3.50 -22.07
N PHE A 32 -7.75 3.50 -21.20
CA PHE A 32 -7.82 4.08 -19.87
C PHE A 32 -8.16 5.58 -19.91
N ASP A 33 -7.46 6.37 -20.73
CA ASP A 33 -7.67 7.82 -20.84
C ASP A 33 -9.08 8.16 -21.33
N ARG A 34 -9.65 7.39 -22.27
CA ARG A 34 -11.06 7.56 -22.69
C ARG A 34 -12.04 7.29 -21.55
N VAL A 35 -11.84 6.18 -20.82
CA VAL A 35 -12.71 5.83 -19.69
C VAL A 35 -12.58 6.88 -18.59
N PHE A 36 -11.35 7.29 -18.26
CA PHE A 36 -11.07 8.33 -17.28
C PHE A 36 -11.74 9.65 -17.67
N THR A 37 -11.56 10.11 -18.92
CA THR A 37 -12.18 11.34 -19.42
C THR A 37 -13.71 11.28 -19.36
N SER A 38 -14.31 10.13 -19.69
CA SER A 38 -15.76 9.95 -19.59
C SER A 38 -16.29 10.04 -18.17
N ILE A 39 -15.48 9.70 -17.15
CA ILE A 39 -15.88 9.72 -15.74
C ILE A 39 -15.57 11.08 -15.09
N MET A 40 -14.38 11.62 -15.36
CA MET A 40 -13.85 12.80 -14.69
C MET A 40 -14.12 14.11 -15.43
N GLY A 41 -14.47 14.05 -16.72
CA GLY A 41 -14.72 15.21 -17.57
C GLY A 41 -13.47 15.90 -18.13
N TYR A 42 -12.27 15.38 -17.86
CA TYR A 42 -10.99 15.88 -18.36
C TYR A 42 -10.00 14.74 -18.62
N PRO A 43 -8.97 14.93 -19.48
CA PRO A 43 -7.98 13.90 -19.81
C PRO A 43 -7.18 13.42 -18.59
N ALA A 44 -6.82 12.15 -18.55
CA ALA A 44 -5.96 11.60 -17.50
C ALA A 44 -4.59 12.29 -17.47
N SER A 45 -4.14 12.82 -18.62
CA SER A 45 -2.89 13.57 -18.76
C SER A 45 -2.86 14.93 -18.04
N GLU A 46 -4.03 15.44 -17.64
CA GLU A 46 -4.19 16.70 -16.91
C GLU A 46 -4.43 16.49 -15.41
N PHE A 47 -4.57 15.23 -14.97
CA PHE A 47 -4.68 14.92 -13.55
C PHE A 47 -3.42 15.38 -12.80
N ASP A 48 -3.63 16.01 -11.65
CA ASP A 48 -2.58 16.34 -10.70
C ASP A 48 -3.04 16.02 -9.28
N PHE A 49 -2.12 15.53 -8.45
CA PHE A 49 -2.39 15.26 -7.05
C PHE A 49 -2.12 16.52 -6.24
N VAL A 50 -3.19 17.20 -5.81
CA VAL A 50 -3.10 18.47 -5.10
C VAL A 50 -3.54 18.28 -3.65
N HIS A 51 -2.59 18.48 -2.73
CA HIS A 51 -2.83 18.39 -1.29
C HIS A 51 -3.97 19.34 -0.84
N GLY A 52 -4.94 18.81 -0.10
CA GLY A 52 -6.11 19.55 0.40
C GLY A 52 -7.22 19.76 -0.62
N ARG A 53 -7.05 19.34 -1.89
CA ARG A 53 -8.10 19.42 -2.92
C ARG A 53 -8.49 18.06 -3.48
N THR A 54 -7.49 17.23 -3.77
CA THR A 54 -7.75 15.86 -4.26
C THR A 54 -8.35 15.03 -3.12
N PRO A 55 -9.36 14.18 -3.37
CA PRO A 55 -9.91 13.32 -2.32
C PRO A 55 -8.85 12.44 -1.65
N PHE A 56 -8.94 12.28 -0.33
CA PHE A 56 -7.96 11.54 0.48
C PHE A 56 -6.52 12.08 0.36
N SER A 57 -6.38 13.37 0.09
CA SER A 57 -5.07 14.00 -0.02
C SER A 57 -4.55 14.53 1.31
N THR A 58 -5.36 14.56 2.36
CA THR A 58 -4.94 15.02 3.69
C THR A 58 -4.72 13.86 4.67
N PHE A 59 -3.86 14.09 5.65
CA PHE A 59 -3.62 13.13 6.72
C PHE A 59 -4.88 12.85 7.56
N SER A 60 -5.73 13.88 7.75
CA SER A 60 -6.98 13.76 8.49
C SER A 60 -7.97 12.83 7.79
N GLU A 61 -8.18 12.99 6.48
CA GLU A 61 -9.08 12.12 5.70
C GLU A 61 -8.61 10.66 5.73
N THR A 62 -7.30 10.45 5.49
CA THR A 62 -6.68 9.13 5.49
C THR A 62 -6.83 8.44 6.84
N THR A 63 -6.49 9.14 7.93
CA THR A 63 -6.57 8.61 9.29
C THR A 63 -8.02 8.38 9.73
N SER A 64 -8.93 9.28 9.35
CA SER A 64 -10.36 9.13 9.62
C SER A 64 -10.92 7.86 8.98
N MET A 65 -10.49 7.52 7.76
CA MET A 65 -10.89 6.28 7.10
C MET A 65 -10.33 5.05 7.81
N VAL A 66 -9.10 5.10 8.32
CA VAL A 66 -8.52 4.01 9.14
C VAL A 66 -9.30 3.84 10.44
N VAL A 67 -9.64 4.93 11.14
CA VAL A 67 -10.46 4.87 12.36
C VAL A 67 -11.83 4.29 12.06
N LEU A 68 -12.49 4.76 10.99
CA LEU A 68 -13.78 4.23 10.55
C LEU A 68 -13.69 2.73 10.24
N TYR A 69 -12.65 2.29 9.53
CA TYR A 69 -12.39 0.89 9.25
C TYR A 69 -12.30 0.06 10.53
N LEU A 70 -11.52 0.49 11.52
CA LEU A 70 -11.37 -0.23 12.78
C LEU A 70 -12.71 -0.29 13.54
N LEU A 71 -13.46 0.82 13.59
CA LEU A 71 -14.79 0.86 14.21
C LEU A 71 -15.77 -0.11 13.53
N VAL A 72 -15.79 -0.14 12.20
CA VAL A 72 -16.65 -1.05 11.43
C VAL A 72 -16.26 -2.50 11.65
N VAL A 73 -14.97 -2.82 11.65
CA VAL A 73 -14.49 -4.20 11.79
C VAL A 73 -14.69 -4.73 13.21
N PHE A 74 -14.29 -3.96 14.24
CA PHE A 74 -14.42 -4.39 15.63
C PHE A 74 -15.86 -4.26 16.15
N GLY A 75 -16.54 -3.15 15.84
CA GLY A 75 -17.96 -2.98 16.18
C GLY A 75 -18.84 -3.98 15.44
N GLY A 76 -18.61 -4.18 14.14
CA GLY A 76 -19.31 -5.19 13.35
C GLY A 76 -19.09 -6.61 13.87
N ARG A 77 -17.89 -6.93 14.36
CA ARG A 77 -17.59 -8.21 14.99
C ARG A 77 -18.43 -8.44 16.25
N GLU A 78 -18.60 -7.44 17.12
CA GLU A 78 -19.42 -7.56 18.32
C GLU A 78 -20.92 -7.68 17.97
N VAL A 79 -21.40 -6.88 17.02
CA VAL A 79 -22.78 -6.99 16.50
C VAL A 79 -23.05 -8.39 15.92
N MET A 80 -22.06 -8.97 15.23
CA MET A 80 -22.17 -10.29 14.64
C MET A 80 -21.99 -11.43 15.65
N ARG A 81 -21.57 -11.18 16.91
CA ARG A 81 -21.28 -12.22 17.91
C ARG A 81 -22.42 -13.22 18.05
N ASN A 82 -23.65 -12.72 18.23
CA ASN A 82 -24.85 -13.54 18.43
C ASN A 82 -25.67 -13.78 17.13
N ARG A 83 -25.16 -13.37 15.96
CA ARG A 83 -25.85 -13.54 14.67
C ARG A 83 -25.29 -14.73 13.88
N LYS A 84 -26.06 -15.28 12.94
CA LYS A 84 -25.55 -16.29 12.00
C LYS A 84 -24.64 -15.62 10.96
N PRO A 85 -23.61 -16.32 10.42
CA PRO A 85 -22.78 -15.79 9.34
C PRO A 85 -23.63 -15.48 8.11
N LEU A 86 -23.37 -14.37 7.42
CA LEU A 86 -24.11 -13.99 6.22
C LEU A 86 -23.60 -14.74 4.99
N GLU A 87 -24.52 -15.20 4.14
CA GLU A 87 -24.21 -15.92 2.90
C GLU A 87 -23.96 -14.97 1.72
N LEU A 88 -22.90 -14.17 1.79
CA LEU A 88 -22.55 -13.18 0.76
C LEU A 88 -21.69 -13.78 -0.36
N ASN A 89 -21.94 -15.02 -0.77
CA ASN A 89 -21.06 -15.76 -1.68
C ASN A 89 -20.97 -15.13 -3.07
N THR A 90 -22.09 -14.69 -3.66
CA THR A 90 -22.12 -14.06 -4.98
C THR A 90 -21.39 -12.72 -4.97
N LEU A 91 -21.68 -11.86 -3.98
CA LEU A 91 -20.99 -10.58 -3.82
C LEU A 91 -19.48 -10.77 -3.62
N PHE A 92 -19.10 -11.73 -2.77
CA PHE A 92 -17.68 -12.05 -2.56
C PHE A 92 -16.99 -12.52 -3.85
N LYS A 93 -17.65 -13.33 -4.70
CA LYS A 93 -17.11 -13.74 -6.00
C LYS A 93 -16.90 -12.53 -6.92
N ILE A 94 -17.92 -11.68 -7.07
CA ILE A 94 -17.86 -10.48 -7.92
C ILE A 94 -16.73 -9.55 -7.44
N HIS A 95 -16.66 -9.32 -6.13
CA HIS A 95 -15.63 -8.50 -5.50
C HIS A 95 -14.20 -8.99 -5.79
N ASN A 96 -13.92 -10.28 -5.56
CA ASN A 96 -12.58 -10.83 -5.82
C ASN A 96 -12.26 -10.85 -7.33
N LEU A 97 -13.23 -11.12 -8.20
CA LEU A 97 -13.01 -11.06 -9.64
C LEU A 97 -12.70 -9.62 -10.09
N PHE A 98 -13.47 -8.65 -9.59
CA PHE A 98 -13.26 -7.23 -9.85
C PHE A 98 -11.86 -6.79 -9.43
N LEU A 99 -11.44 -7.10 -8.19
CA LEU A 99 -10.10 -6.76 -7.72
C LEU A 99 -9.00 -7.42 -8.54
N SER A 100 -9.16 -8.69 -8.92
CA SER A 100 -8.20 -9.38 -9.80
C SER A 100 -8.06 -8.68 -11.16
N LEU A 101 -9.17 -8.29 -11.78
CA LEU A 101 -9.17 -7.60 -13.07
C LEU A 101 -8.63 -6.17 -12.96
N LEU A 102 -9.03 -5.44 -11.92
CA LEU A 102 -8.57 -4.07 -11.64
C LEU A 102 -7.05 -4.05 -11.40
N SER A 103 -6.53 -4.97 -10.59
CA SER A 103 -5.08 -5.08 -10.37
C SER A 103 -4.34 -5.42 -11.66
N GLY A 104 -4.90 -6.28 -12.51
CA GLY A 104 -4.31 -6.64 -13.80
C GLY A 104 -4.31 -5.48 -14.79
N ALA A 105 -5.40 -4.71 -14.85
CA ALA A 105 -5.50 -3.53 -15.70
C ALA A 105 -4.50 -2.44 -15.26
N LEU A 106 -4.42 -2.15 -13.95
CA LEU A 106 -3.43 -1.21 -13.41
C LEU A 106 -2.00 -1.68 -13.67
N LEU A 107 -1.71 -2.97 -13.47
CA LEU A 107 -0.40 -3.54 -13.76
C LEU A 107 -0.01 -3.35 -15.22
N ALA A 108 -0.91 -3.65 -16.16
CA ALA A 108 -0.66 -3.46 -17.59
C ALA A 108 -0.37 -1.99 -17.93
N LEU A 109 -1.12 -1.05 -17.33
CA LEU A 109 -0.89 0.38 -17.50
C LEU A 109 0.47 0.82 -16.93
N PHE A 110 0.83 0.39 -15.72
CA PHE A 110 2.15 0.68 -15.16
C PHE A 110 3.28 0.13 -16.04
N VAL A 111 3.16 -1.12 -16.49
CA VAL A 111 4.16 -1.74 -17.37
C VAL A 111 4.29 -0.98 -18.68
N GLU A 112 3.19 -0.55 -19.30
CA GLU A 112 3.21 0.25 -20.53
C GLU A 112 3.96 1.58 -20.35
N GLN A 113 3.79 2.27 -19.22
CA GLN A 113 4.44 3.55 -18.95
C GLN A 113 5.92 3.38 -18.57
N ILE A 114 6.28 2.32 -17.84
CA ILE A 114 7.61 2.16 -17.24
C ILE A 114 8.56 1.38 -18.14
N ALA A 115 8.09 0.36 -18.86
CA ALA A 115 8.97 -0.51 -19.64
C ALA A 115 9.83 0.21 -20.69
N PRO A 116 9.30 1.19 -21.47
CA PRO A 116 10.12 1.94 -22.42
C PRO A 116 11.22 2.76 -21.73
N SER A 117 10.87 3.39 -20.61
CA SER A 117 11.80 4.21 -19.82
C SER A 117 12.89 3.36 -19.16
N LEU A 118 12.54 2.18 -18.64
CA LEU A 118 13.51 1.22 -18.11
C LEU A 118 14.52 0.79 -19.18
N TRP A 119 14.05 0.50 -20.38
CA TRP A 119 14.90 0.06 -21.48
C TRP A 119 15.85 1.16 -21.97
N GLN A 120 15.35 2.40 -22.07
CA GLN A 120 16.10 3.51 -22.65
C GLN A 120 17.04 4.18 -21.64
N LYS A 121 16.62 4.32 -20.39
CA LYS A 121 17.31 5.12 -19.38
C LYS A 121 17.91 4.31 -18.22
N GLY A 122 17.58 3.03 -18.14
CA GLY A 122 18.07 2.13 -17.11
C GLY A 122 17.32 2.22 -15.78
N ILE A 123 17.66 1.32 -14.87
CA ILE A 123 16.93 1.11 -13.61
C ILE A 123 17.11 2.28 -12.64
N TYR A 124 18.33 2.81 -12.49
CA TYR A 124 18.62 3.88 -11.54
C TYR A 124 17.78 5.14 -11.82
N GLU A 125 17.74 5.61 -13.07
CA GLU A 125 16.95 6.77 -13.48
C GLU A 125 15.43 6.58 -13.28
N ASN A 126 14.93 5.34 -13.32
CA ASN A 126 13.52 5.05 -13.06
C ASN A 126 13.20 4.90 -11.57
N ILE A 127 14.16 4.52 -10.74
CA ILE A 127 13.93 4.33 -9.30
C ILE A 127 14.22 5.61 -8.52
N CYS A 128 15.20 6.38 -8.96
CA CYS A 128 15.74 7.53 -8.25
C CYS A 128 15.51 8.85 -9.02
N GLY A 129 15.37 8.78 -10.34
CA GLY A 129 15.20 9.95 -11.20
C GLY A 129 13.75 10.29 -11.54
N PRO A 130 13.55 11.39 -12.30
CA PRO A 130 12.22 11.88 -12.71
C PRO A 130 11.44 10.89 -13.57
N SER A 131 12.12 9.94 -14.22
CA SER A 131 11.47 8.96 -15.07
C SER A 131 10.58 7.97 -14.29
N GLY A 132 10.79 7.82 -12.98
CA GLY A 132 9.92 7.05 -12.08
C GLY A 132 8.70 7.80 -11.56
N TRP A 133 8.58 9.10 -11.85
CA TRP A 133 7.51 9.96 -11.33
C TRP A 133 6.97 10.90 -12.42
N THR A 134 6.51 10.31 -13.52
CA THR A 134 5.91 11.02 -14.65
C THR A 134 4.41 11.22 -14.46
N GLN A 135 3.80 12.08 -15.29
CA GLN A 135 2.37 12.39 -15.18
C GLN A 135 1.51 11.13 -15.22
N PRO A 136 1.70 10.22 -16.20
CA PRO A 136 0.91 9.01 -16.28
C PRO A 136 1.05 8.14 -15.02
N LEU A 137 2.23 8.10 -14.41
CA LEU A 137 2.47 7.32 -13.20
C LEU A 137 1.78 7.92 -11.98
N VAL A 138 1.69 9.26 -11.86
CA VAL A 138 1.01 9.92 -10.75
C VAL A 138 -0.49 9.59 -10.73
N VAL A 139 -1.18 9.62 -11.88
CA VAL A 139 -2.60 9.25 -11.93
C VAL A 139 -2.81 7.76 -11.67
N LEU A 140 -1.95 6.89 -12.21
CA LEU A 140 -2.03 5.44 -11.95
C LEU A 140 -1.75 5.11 -10.49
N TYR A 141 -0.78 5.80 -9.88
CA TYR A 141 -0.53 5.73 -8.45
C TYR A 141 -1.79 6.13 -7.71
N TYR A 142 -2.37 7.28 -8.01
CA TYR A 142 -3.54 7.79 -7.30
C TYR A 142 -4.70 6.81 -7.36
N ILE A 143 -4.95 6.20 -8.53
CA ILE A 143 -5.97 5.16 -8.66
C ILE A 143 -5.60 3.92 -7.83
N ASN A 144 -4.36 3.46 -7.87
CA ASN A 144 -3.90 2.36 -7.00
C ASN A 144 -4.09 2.71 -5.51
N TYR A 145 -3.80 3.94 -5.10
CA TYR A 145 -4.04 4.42 -3.74
C TYR A 145 -5.54 4.35 -3.37
N LEU A 146 -6.43 4.79 -4.27
CA LEU A 146 -7.88 4.62 -4.07
C LEU A 146 -8.29 3.15 -3.96
N THR A 147 -7.65 2.24 -4.72
CA THR A 147 -7.94 0.81 -4.60
C THR A 147 -7.63 0.26 -3.21
N LYS A 148 -6.65 0.79 -2.47
CA LYS A 148 -6.34 0.34 -1.10
C LYS A 148 -7.49 0.60 -0.12
N TYR A 149 -8.27 1.66 -0.35
CA TYR A 149 -9.50 1.89 0.42
C TYR A 149 -10.61 0.92 0.03
N TYR A 150 -10.72 0.58 -1.25
CA TYR A 150 -11.68 -0.44 -1.70
C TYR A 150 -11.34 -1.84 -1.15
N GLU A 151 -10.05 -2.17 -1.04
CA GLU A 151 -9.56 -3.43 -0.46
C GLU A 151 -9.95 -3.60 1.02
N LEU A 152 -10.25 -2.50 1.75
CA LEU A 152 -10.77 -2.58 3.14
C LEU A 152 -12.07 -3.40 3.23
N ILE A 153 -12.86 -3.45 2.15
CA ILE A 153 -14.08 -4.25 2.05
C ILE A 153 -13.79 -5.76 2.22
N ASP A 154 -12.57 -6.23 1.92
CA ASP A 154 -12.17 -7.62 2.18
C ASP A 154 -12.38 -8.01 3.64
N THR A 155 -11.93 -7.13 4.55
CA THR A 155 -12.04 -7.37 5.98
C THR A 155 -13.51 -7.38 6.41
N VAL A 156 -14.32 -6.50 5.81
CA VAL A 156 -15.77 -6.44 6.05
C VAL A 156 -16.44 -7.75 5.62
N PHE A 157 -16.12 -8.29 4.44
CA PHE A 157 -16.63 -9.60 4.01
C PHE A 157 -16.21 -10.72 4.96
N LEU A 158 -14.95 -10.76 5.40
CA LEU A 158 -14.49 -11.79 6.33
C LEU A 158 -15.21 -11.70 7.68
N MET A 159 -15.42 -10.47 8.18
CA MET A 159 -16.16 -10.19 9.41
C MET A 159 -17.62 -10.64 9.31
N LEU A 160 -18.34 -10.25 8.26
CA LEU A 160 -19.75 -10.63 8.03
C LEU A 160 -19.93 -12.13 7.82
N LYS A 161 -18.94 -12.81 7.23
CA LYS A 161 -18.94 -14.26 7.02
C LYS A 161 -18.40 -15.05 8.23
N LYS A 162 -18.07 -14.38 9.33
CA LYS A 162 -17.42 -14.97 10.52
C LYS A 162 -16.18 -15.80 10.20
N LYS A 163 -15.40 -15.37 9.20
CA LYS A 163 -14.09 -15.95 8.91
C LYS A 163 -13.05 -15.35 9.85
N PRO A 164 -11.97 -16.11 10.19
CA PRO A 164 -10.97 -15.63 11.13
C PRO A 164 -10.29 -14.36 10.60
N LEU A 165 -10.43 -13.26 11.35
CA LEU A 165 -9.71 -12.02 11.11
C LEU A 165 -8.34 -12.12 11.79
N THR A 166 -7.28 -12.23 11.00
CA THR A 166 -5.91 -12.27 11.51
C THR A 166 -5.41 -10.87 11.79
N PHE A 167 -4.50 -10.73 12.76
CA PHE A 167 -3.80 -9.46 13.01
C PHE A 167 -3.12 -8.95 11.74
N LEU A 168 -2.48 -9.85 10.97
CA LEU A 168 -1.86 -9.54 9.68
C LEU A 168 -2.81 -8.77 8.77
N HIS A 169 -4.05 -9.25 8.62
CA HIS A 169 -5.02 -8.63 7.71
C HIS A 169 -5.49 -7.27 8.24
N CYS A 170 -5.85 -7.18 9.53
CA CYS A 170 -6.34 -5.95 10.15
C CYS A 170 -5.26 -4.86 10.29
N TYR A 171 -3.98 -5.24 10.29
CA TYR A 171 -2.86 -4.30 10.28
C TYR A 171 -2.46 -3.89 8.86
N HIS A 172 -2.26 -4.86 7.96
CA HIS A 172 -1.76 -4.63 6.61
C HIS A 172 -2.67 -3.71 5.78
N HIS A 173 -3.99 -3.92 5.83
CA HIS A 173 -4.94 -3.13 5.03
C HIS A 173 -4.89 -1.62 5.33
N PRO A 174 -5.12 -1.17 6.57
CA PRO A 174 -5.03 0.26 6.88
C PRO A 174 -3.60 0.80 6.79
N ALA A 175 -2.57 0.02 7.15
CA ALA A 175 -1.18 0.46 7.04
C ALA A 175 -0.75 0.65 5.58
N THR A 176 -1.30 -0.12 4.63
CA THR A 176 -0.97 0.04 3.20
C THR A 176 -1.61 1.29 2.62
N ALA A 177 -2.82 1.67 3.06
CA ALA A 177 -3.42 2.96 2.70
C ALA A 177 -2.57 4.14 3.22
N LEU A 178 -2.13 4.09 4.49
CA LEU A 178 -1.24 5.10 5.07
C LEU A 178 0.13 5.15 4.38
N LEU A 179 0.69 3.99 4.04
CA LEU A 179 1.92 3.89 3.26
C LEU A 179 1.73 4.60 1.91
N CYS A 180 0.68 4.26 1.17
CA CYS A 180 0.42 4.87 -0.13
C CYS A 180 0.25 6.40 -0.03
N PHE A 181 -0.42 6.89 1.01
CA PHE A 181 -0.53 8.32 1.31
C PHE A 181 0.84 8.96 1.53
N SER A 182 1.69 8.40 2.40
CA SER A 182 3.01 8.95 2.72
C SER A 182 3.92 9.07 1.49
N GLN A 183 3.90 8.06 0.62
CA GLN A 183 4.71 8.04 -0.60
C GLN A 183 4.16 8.97 -1.69
N MET A 184 2.83 9.14 -1.76
CA MET A 184 2.19 10.09 -2.68
C MET A 184 2.56 11.53 -2.31
N VAL A 185 2.42 11.90 -1.03
CA VAL A 185 2.81 13.22 -0.53
C VAL A 185 4.31 13.44 -0.69
N GLY A 186 5.11 12.41 -0.40
CA GLY A 186 6.56 12.46 -0.53
C GLY A 186 7.09 12.32 -1.96
N ALA A 187 6.24 12.35 -2.99
CA ALA A 187 6.58 12.26 -4.41
C ALA A 187 7.70 11.26 -4.74
N THR A 188 7.57 10.01 -4.28
CA THR A 188 8.67 9.03 -4.25
C THR A 188 8.74 8.22 -5.55
N PRO A 189 9.72 8.45 -6.47
CA PRO A 189 9.81 7.75 -7.75
C PRO A 189 9.95 6.24 -7.59
N LEU A 190 10.67 5.79 -6.57
CA LEU A 190 10.88 4.37 -6.25
C LEU A 190 9.59 3.56 -6.06
N SER A 191 8.50 4.22 -5.68
CA SER A 191 7.24 3.59 -5.30
C SER A 191 6.58 2.72 -6.38
N TRP A 192 6.86 2.94 -7.67
CA TRP A 192 6.30 2.09 -8.73
C TRP A 192 6.77 0.63 -8.62
N VAL A 193 7.94 0.38 -8.02
CA VAL A 193 8.47 -0.98 -7.83
C VAL A 193 7.58 -1.77 -6.85
N PRO A 194 7.37 -1.32 -5.59
CA PRO A 194 6.41 -1.97 -4.69
C PRO A 194 5.00 -2.07 -5.27
N ILE A 195 4.53 -1.04 -5.98
CA ILE A 195 3.18 -1.05 -6.55
C ILE A 195 3.03 -2.15 -7.61
N THR A 196 3.94 -2.24 -8.57
CA THR A 196 3.84 -3.23 -9.65
C THR A 196 4.01 -4.66 -9.14
N LEU A 197 4.91 -4.89 -8.18
CA LEU A 197 5.06 -6.18 -7.51
C LEU A 197 3.82 -6.55 -6.69
N ASN A 198 3.24 -5.59 -5.94
CA ASN A 198 2.00 -5.79 -5.20
C ASN A 198 0.82 -6.10 -6.14
N LEU A 199 0.65 -5.36 -7.23
CA LEU A 199 -0.39 -5.59 -8.23
C LEU A 199 -0.26 -6.99 -8.85
N THR A 200 0.96 -7.44 -9.15
CA THR A 200 1.22 -8.80 -9.65
C THR A 200 0.75 -9.85 -8.65
N VAL A 201 1.10 -9.69 -7.38
CA VAL A 201 0.64 -10.57 -6.30
C VAL A 201 -0.89 -10.52 -6.16
N HIS A 202 -1.49 -9.34 -6.23
CA HIS A 202 -2.94 -9.13 -6.07
C HIS A 202 -3.73 -9.79 -7.20
N VAL A 203 -3.25 -9.74 -8.45
CA VAL A 203 -3.84 -10.49 -9.57
C VAL A 203 -3.95 -11.98 -9.21
N VAL A 204 -2.84 -12.59 -8.77
CA VAL A 204 -2.79 -14.01 -8.45
C VAL A 204 -3.62 -14.36 -7.20
N MET A 205 -3.53 -13.53 -6.15
CA MET A 205 -4.18 -13.74 -4.86
C MET A 205 -5.71 -13.63 -4.98
N TYR A 206 -6.23 -12.58 -5.62
CA TYR A 206 -7.66 -12.39 -5.80
C TYR A 206 -8.26 -13.39 -6.78
N TRP A 207 -7.52 -13.77 -7.83
CA TRP A 207 -7.92 -14.86 -8.71
C TRP A 207 -8.05 -16.20 -7.96
N TYR A 208 -7.12 -16.48 -7.04
CA TYR A 208 -7.23 -17.63 -6.14
C TYR A 208 -8.48 -17.54 -5.26
N TYR A 209 -8.75 -16.40 -4.62
CA TYR A 209 -9.95 -16.25 -3.78
C TYR A 209 -11.25 -16.38 -4.58
N PHE A 210 -11.30 -15.85 -5.79
CA PHE A 210 -12.42 -16.05 -6.71
C PHE A 210 -12.65 -17.54 -7.03
N GLN A 211 -11.58 -18.28 -7.35
CA GLN A 211 -11.67 -19.73 -7.61
C GLN A 211 -12.14 -20.52 -6.39
N THR A 212 -11.59 -20.24 -5.21
CA THR A 212 -12.00 -20.92 -3.97
C THR A 212 -13.46 -20.60 -3.62
N ALA A 213 -13.94 -19.38 -3.88
CA ALA A 213 -15.34 -19.02 -3.70
C ALA A 213 -16.29 -19.76 -4.65
N ARG A 214 -15.81 -20.22 -5.82
CA ARG A 214 -16.55 -21.11 -6.74
C ARG A 214 -16.53 -22.58 -6.30
N GLY A 215 -15.80 -22.93 -5.24
CA GLY A 215 -15.65 -24.30 -4.76
C GLY A 215 -14.51 -25.08 -5.43
N VAL A 216 -13.66 -24.40 -6.22
CA VAL A 216 -12.49 -25.04 -6.84
C VAL A 216 -11.42 -25.26 -5.77
N LYS A 217 -10.97 -26.51 -5.63
CA LYS A 217 -9.84 -26.85 -4.75
C LYS A 217 -8.53 -26.53 -5.44
N VAL A 218 -7.82 -25.52 -4.95
CA VAL A 218 -6.55 -25.07 -5.53
C VAL A 218 -5.37 -25.58 -4.71
N TRP A 219 -4.51 -26.39 -5.31
CA TRP A 219 -3.36 -27.03 -4.64
C TRP A 219 -2.18 -26.08 -4.37
N TRP A 220 -2.09 -24.95 -5.09
CA TRP A 220 -0.91 -24.08 -5.11
C TRP A 220 -1.01 -22.90 -4.15
N LYS A 221 -1.90 -22.96 -3.14
CA LYS A 221 -2.09 -21.89 -2.14
C LYS A 221 -0.80 -21.48 -1.41
N GLN A 222 0.12 -22.43 -1.20
CA GLN A 222 1.40 -22.15 -0.55
C GLN A 222 2.31 -21.27 -1.42
N TRP A 223 2.28 -21.46 -2.74
CA TRP A 223 3.07 -20.67 -3.69
C TRP A 223 2.65 -19.20 -3.70
N ILE A 224 1.39 -18.89 -3.39
CA ILE A 224 0.93 -17.50 -3.22
C ILE A 224 1.64 -16.85 -2.04
N THR A 225 1.74 -17.54 -0.90
CA THR A 225 2.44 -17.00 0.27
C THR A 225 3.94 -16.84 0.01
N VAL A 226 4.55 -17.76 -0.75
CA VAL A 226 5.95 -17.62 -1.18
C VAL A 226 6.13 -16.43 -2.12
N LEU A 227 5.20 -16.21 -3.05
CA LEU A 227 5.21 -15.06 -3.94
C LEU A 227 5.09 -13.74 -3.17
N GLN A 228 4.21 -13.66 -2.16
CA GLN A 228 4.08 -12.52 -1.25
C GLN A 228 5.37 -12.22 -0.48
N ILE A 229 6.01 -13.26 0.07
CA ILE A 229 7.29 -13.08 0.78
C ILE A 229 8.37 -12.61 -0.18
N THR A 230 8.43 -13.18 -1.38
CA THR A 230 9.39 -12.80 -2.42
C THR A 230 9.21 -11.34 -2.83
N GLN A 231 7.97 -10.89 -3.00
CA GLN A 231 7.63 -9.49 -3.25
C GLN A 231 8.20 -8.57 -2.16
N PHE A 232 7.95 -8.83 -0.88
CA PHE A 232 8.48 -7.97 0.19
C PHE A 232 10.01 -7.98 0.29
N VAL A 233 10.68 -9.10 -0.02
CA VAL A 233 12.16 -9.16 -0.07
C VAL A 233 12.69 -8.26 -1.18
N LEU A 234 12.09 -8.30 -2.36
CA LEU A 234 12.47 -7.44 -3.48
C LEU A 234 12.19 -5.97 -3.16
N ASP A 235 11.02 -5.65 -2.63
CA ASP A 235 10.62 -4.29 -2.23
C ASP A 235 11.63 -3.69 -1.25
N LEU A 236 11.99 -4.45 -0.20
CA LEU A 236 12.97 -4.00 0.80
C LEU A 236 14.36 -3.82 0.20
N GLY A 237 14.77 -4.66 -0.75
CA GLY A 237 16.02 -4.49 -1.47
C GLY A 237 16.11 -3.11 -2.15
N PHE A 238 15.06 -2.72 -2.88
CA PHE A 238 15.01 -1.42 -3.54
C PHE A 238 14.84 -0.27 -2.54
N VAL A 239 13.96 -0.40 -1.55
CA VAL A 239 13.73 0.66 -0.55
C VAL A 239 14.97 0.94 0.29
N TYR A 240 15.68 -0.10 0.74
CA TYR A 240 16.93 0.08 1.46
C TYR A 240 18.06 0.63 0.58
N PHE A 241 18.09 0.26 -0.71
CA PHE A 241 19.00 0.90 -1.67
C PHE A 241 18.70 2.40 -1.79
N GLY A 242 17.45 2.80 -1.99
CA GLY A 242 17.07 4.22 -2.07
C GLY A 242 17.36 4.98 -0.78
N PHE A 243 17.11 4.36 0.39
CA PHE A 243 17.45 4.93 1.68
C PHE A 243 18.97 5.11 1.85
N TYR A 244 19.76 4.10 1.47
CA TYR A 244 21.22 4.16 1.49
C TYR A 244 21.75 5.28 0.60
N ASP A 245 21.24 5.42 -0.64
CA ASP A 245 21.68 6.43 -1.59
C ASP A 245 21.40 7.85 -1.07
N VAL A 246 20.20 8.11 -0.52
CA VAL A 246 19.87 9.39 0.14
C VAL A 246 20.76 9.65 1.35
N PHE A 247 21.02 8.64 2.18
CA PHE A 247 21.87 8.76 3.37
C PHE A 247 23.33 9.04 3.00
N ALA A 248 23.87 8.32 2.02
CA ALA A 248 25.23 8.48 1.53
C ALA A 248 25.44 9.88 0.93
N ASP A 249 24.55 10.34 0.04
CA ASP A 249 24.61 11.68 -0.55
C ASP A 249 24.49 12.79 0.50
N THR A 250 23.60 12.63 1.49
CA THR A 250 23.32 13.69 2.49
C THR A 250 24.41 13.82 3.54
N TYR A 251 24.96 12.71 4.06
CA TYR A 251 25.84 12.71 5.24
C TYR A 251 27.28 12.34 4.94
N PHE A 252 27.54 11.55 3.88
CA PHE A 252 28.84 10.93 3.64
C PHE A 252 29.24 10.99 2.16
N LYS A 253 28.93 12.12 1.51
CA LYS A 253 29.11 12.33 0.07
C LYS A 253 30.49 11.94 -0.44
N GLU A 254 31.55 12.32 0.26
CA GLU A 254 32.93 12.06 -0.15
C GLU A 254 33.48 10.70 0.32
N LEU A 255 32.74 9.98 1.18
CA LEU A 255 33.22 8.76 1.83
C LEU A 255 32.53 7.49 1.32
N LEU A 256 31.24 7.57 0.98
CA LEU A 256 30.45 6.42 0.57
C LEU A 256 30.16 6.43 -0.94
N PRO A 257 30.23 5.25 -1.61
CA PRO A 257 29.91 5.15 -3.02
C PRO A 257 28.41 5.41 -3.25
N HIS A 258 28.10 6.45 -4.02
CA HIS A 258 26.75 6.82 -4.43
C HIS A 258 26.79 7.37 -5.86
N VAL A 259 25.70 7.23 -6.61
CA VAL A 259 25.61 7.71 -8.00
C VAL A 259 25.00 9.11 -8.05
N GLY A 260 24.16 9.43 -7.06
CA GLY A 260 23.45 10.69 -6.94
C GLY A 260 22.56 10.65 -5.70
N ARG A 261 21.43 11.34 -5.77
CA ARG A 261 20.43 11.36 -4.72
C ARG A 261 19.10 10.85 -5.26
N CYS A 262 18.60 9.74 -4.73
CA CYS A 262 17.26 9.26 -5.05
C CYS A 262 16.18 10.27 -4.65
N GLY A 263 15.22 10.46 -5.55
CA GLY A 263 14.08 11.33 -5.35
C GLY A 263 13.12 10.86 -4.26
N GLY A 264 12.38 11.81 -3.71
CA GLY A 264 11.38 11.61 -2.67
C GLY A 264 11.79 12.19 -1.32
N GLU A 265 10.82 12.33 -0.43
CA GLU A 265 11.07 12.85 0.92
C GLU A 265 11.67 11.79 1.85
N PHE A 266 12.56 12.23 2.74
CA PHE A 266 13.18 11.34 3.73
C PHE A 266 12.16 10.64 4.63
N PHE A 267 11.08 11.34 5.01
CA PHE A 267 9.99 10.77 5.78
C PHE A 267 9.29 9.61 5.06
N ALA A 268 9.07 9.74 3.74
CA ALA A 268 8.49 8.67 2.93
C ALA A 268 9.41 7.45 2.88
N ALA A 269 10.72 7.63 2.75
CA ALA A 269 11.68 6.52 2.77
C ALA A 269 11.68 5.77 4.12
N VAL A 270 11.71 6.49 5.25
CA VAL A 270 11.70 5.90 6.59
C VAL A 270 10.39 5.14 6.86
N THR A 271 9.25 5.76 6.55
CA THR A 271 7.94 5.12 6.74
C THR A 271 7.75 3.90 5.85
N GLY A 272 8.18 3.99 4.59
CA GLY A 272 8.18 2.87 3.65
C GLY A 272 9.03 1.70 4.14
N GLY A 273 10.28 1.98 4.54
CA GLY A 273 11.17 0.97 5.11
C GLY A 273 10.57 0.29 6.34
N ALA A 274 10.06 1.06 7.30
CA ALA A 274 9.50 0.51 8.54
C ALA A 274 8.27 -0.38 8.29
N ILE A 275 7.31 0.06 7.46
CA ILE A 275 6.07 -0.67 7.19
C ILE A 275 6.36 -1.94 6.37
N LEU A 276 7.18 -1.86 5.31
CA LEU A 276 7.49 -3.04 4.50
C LEU A 276 8.30 -4.08 5.30
N THR A 277 9.16 -3.63 6.21
CA THR A 277 9.89 -4.53 7.12
C THR A 277 8.93 -5.27 8.04
N SER A 278 7.95 -4.56 8.62
CA SER A 278 6.95 -5.18 9.49
C SER A 278 6.10 -6.21 8.72
N TYR A 279 5.76 -5.93 7.45
CA TYR A 279 5.06 -6.88 6.58
C TYR A 279 5.86 -8.15 6.34
N LEU A 280 7.13 -8.04 5.96
CA LEU A 280 7.97 -9.22 5.73
C LEU A 280 8.00 -10.12 6.99
N VAL A 281 8.20 -9.54 8.17
CA VAL A 281 8.19 -10.27 9.44
C VAL A 281 6.85 -10.99 9.65
N LEU A 282 5.72 -10.28 9.49
CA LEU A 282 4.40 -10.85 9.72
C LEU A 282 4.07 -11.97 8.70
N PHE A 283 4.48 -11.84 7.44
CA PHE A 283 4.28 -12.87 6.42
C PHE A 283 5.16 -14.10 6.65
N ILE A 284 6.41 -13.93 7.10
CA ILE A 284 7.26 -15.04 7.52
C ILE A 284 6.65 -15.77 8.72
N MET A 285 6.18 -15.04 9.73
CA MET A 285 5.50 -15.63 10.89
C MET A 285 4.25 -16.39 10.48
N PHE A 286 3.43 -15.82 9.59
CA PHE A 286 2.26 -16.47 9.02
C PHE A 286 2.65 -17.78 8.30
N TYR A 287 3.67 -17.75 7.45
CA TYR A 287 4.14 -18.92 6.72
C TYR A 287 4.62 -20.04 7.66
N ILE A 288 5.43 -19.71 8.67
CA ILE A 288 5.92 -20.69 9.65
C ILE A 288 4.76 -21.31 10.42
N SER A 289 3.81 -20.48 10.89
CA SER A 289 2.65 -20.94 11.65
C SER A 289 1.72 -21.84 10.82
N THR A 290 1.55 -21.56 9.53
CA THR A 290 0.61 -22.26 8.65
C THR A 290 1.20 -23.53 8.04
N TYR A 291 2.46 -23.49 7.60
CA TYR A 291 3.04 -24.55 6.76
C TYR A 291 4.13 -25.37 7.48
N LYS A 292 4.97 -24.76 8.32
CA LYS A 292 6.06 -25.49 9.00
C LYS A 292 5.63 -26.16 10.30
N LYS A 293 4.75 -25.54 11.09
CA LYS A 293 4.25 -26.14 12.35
C LYS A 293 3.21 -27.26 12.13
N GLY A 294 2.63 -27.38 10.92
CA GLY A 294 1.67 -28.43 10.57
C GLY A 294 2.26 -29.83 10.37
N GLY A 295 3.58 -29.98 10.35
CA GLY A 295 4.27 -31.27 10.20
C GLY A 295 4.56 -32.01 11.51
N ARG A 296 4.34 -31.37 12.68
CA ARG A 296 4.73 -31.94 13.98
C ARG A 296 3.66 -31.69 15.04
N SER A 297 2.45 -32.21 14.81
CA SER A 297 1.56 -32.74 15.84
C SER A 297 0.26 -33.27 15.25
N LYS A 298 0.17 -34.58 15.03
CA LYS A 298 -1.07 -35.34 15.22
C LYS A 298 -1.07 -35.91 16.63
N ALA A 299 -0.98 -35.08 17.66
CA ALA A 299 -1.31 -35.47 19.03
C ALA A 299 -1.46 -34.22 19.91
N VAL A 300 -2.67 -34.04 20.44
CA VAL A 300 -3.01 -33.16 21.57
C VAL A 300 -3.39 -31.70 21.24
N GLN A 301 -4.69 -31.46 21.50
CA GLN A 301 -5.42 -30.24 21.80
C GLN A 301 -5.66 -29.16 20.73
N LYS A 302 -6.97 -28.94 20.51
CA LYS A 302 -7.60 -27.75 19.93
C LYS A 302 -7.01 -26.45 20.50
N SER A 303 -5.95 -25.92 19.91
CA SER A 303 -5.60 -24.51 20.10
C SER A 303 -6.46 -23.67 19.18
N LYS A 304 -7.37 -22.88 19.77
CA LYS A 304 -8.13 -21.84 19.07
C LYS A 304 -7.15 -20.94 18.29
N PRO A 305 -7.52 -20.44 17.10
CA PRO A 305 -6.75 -19.38 16.46
C PRO A 305 -6.59 -18.24 17.45
N VAL A 306 -5.44 -17.54 17.44
CA VAL A 306 -5.24 -16.33 18.22
C VAL A 306 -6.24 -15.29 17.73
N VAL A 307 -7.41 -15.34 18.35
CA VAL A 307 -8.45 -14.34 18.33
C VAL A 307 -7.86 -13.17 19.09
N LEU A 308 -7.87 -11.98 18.47
CA LEU A 308 -7.68 -10.72 19.17
C LEU A 308 -8.60 -10.74 20.41
N ASP A 309 -7.99 -10.94 21.57
CA ASP A 309 -8.61 -10.84 22.88
C ASP A 309 -8.58 -9.37 23.30
N ASP A 310 -9.67 -8.91 23.90
CA ASP A 310 -10.04 -7.50 24.07
C ASP A 310 -8.97 -6.67 24.81
N LYS A 311 -8.10 -7.34 25.57
CA LYS A 311 -7.04 -6.72 26.37
C LYS A 311 -5.87 -6.17 25.55
N HIS A 312 -5.59 -6.74 24.38
CA HIS A 312 -4.44 -6.31 23.55
C HIS A 312 -4.81 -5.18 22.57
N ALA A 313 -6.10 -5.07 22.20
CA ALA A 313 -6.59 -4.01 21.34
C ALA A 313 -6.62 -2.64 22.05
N LEU A 314 -6.99 -2.61 23.33
CA LEU A 314 -6.91 -1.38 24.14
C LEU A 314 -5.47 -0.91 24.35
N ALA A 315 -4.51 -1.83 24.49
CA ALA A 315 -3.10 -1.47 24.64
C ALA A 315 -2.51 -0.87 23.35
N ALA A 316 -2.90 -1.39 22.17
CA ALA A 316 -2.49 -0.84 20.88
C ALA A 316 -3.13 0.54 20.61
N ALA A 317 -4.40 0.73 20.98
CA ALA A 317 -5.08 2.03 20.89
C ALA A 317 -4.49 3.05 21.89
N ALA A 318 -4.15 2.64 23.11
CA ALA A 318 -3.52 3.49 24.11
C ALA A 318 -2.09 3.91 23.69
N ALA A 319 -1.31 3.02 23.08
CA ALA A 319 0.02 3.34 22.56
C ALA A 319 -0.02 4.35 21.41
N ALA A 320 -1.04 4.28 20.55
CA ALA A 320 -1.27 5.26 19.49
C ALA A 320 -1.65 6.65 20.05
N THR A 321 -2.42 6.70 21.14
CA THR A 321 -2.86 7.95 21.77
C THR A 321 -1.77 8.61 22.62
N VAL A 322 -0.96 7.83 23.33
CA VAL A 322 0.14 8.36 24.19
C VAL A 322 1.26 9.00 23.36
N THR A 323 1.52 8.51 22.16
CA THR A 323 2.54 9.08 21.27
C THR A 323 2.10 10.41 20.62
N LEU A 324 0.79 10.68 20.55
CA LEU A 324 0.22 11.92 20.02
C LEU A 324 -0.10 12.97 21.11
N GLY A 325 -0.24 12.56 22.38
CA GLY A 325 -0.52 13.47 23.50
C GLY A 325 0.71 14.13 24.14
N ALA A 326 1.92 13.62 23.90
CA ALA A 326 3.13 14.08 24.59
C ALA A 326 3.80 15.34 24.00
N LYS A 327 3.23 15.96 22.95
CA LYS A 327 3.81 17.17 22.31
C LYS A 327 3.09 18.50 22.59
N ASN A 328 2.02 18.53 23.40
CA ASN A 328 1.22 19.74 23.60
C ASN A 328 0.97 20.15 25.06
N ALA A 329 1.82 19.73 26.01
CA ALA A 329 1.71 20.23 27.38
C ALA A 329 3.12 20.44 27.98
N THR A 330 3.64 21.67 27.88
CA THR A 330 4.56 22.32 28.85
C THR A 330 5.16 23.59 28.25
N VAL A 331 4.37 24.67 28.14
CA VAL A 331 4.89 26.05 28.23
C VAL A 331 3.80 26.89 28.89
N GLU A 332 3.89 27.06 30.20
CA GLU A 332 3.60 28.30 30.95
C GLU A 332 3.66 27.99 32.45
N LEU A 333 4.72 28.46 33.12
CA LEU A 333 4.64 29.41 34.24
C LEU A 333 6.00 29.51 34.97
N GLU A 334 6.37 30.77 35.28
CA GLU A 334 7.38 31.24 36.26
C GLU A 334 8.86 31.03 35.83
N THR A 335 9.68 32.06 35.63
CA THR A 335 9.79 33.44 36.15
C THR A 335 10.55 34.31 35.17
#